data_AF-A0A3A6PZW9-F1
#
_entry.id   AF-A0A3A6PZW9-F1
#
_cell.length_a   1.000
_cell.length_b   1.000
_cell.length_c   1.000
_cell.angle_alpha   90.00
_cell.angle_beta   90.00
_cell.angle_gamma   90.00
#
_symmetry.space_group_name_H-M   'P 1'
#
loop_
_entity.id
_entity.type
_entity.pdbx_description
1 polymer ?
#
loop_
_entity_poly.entity_id
_entity_poly.type
_entity_poly.pdbx_seq_one_letter_code
_entity_poly.pdbx_strand_id
1 'polypeptide(L)'
;MGSAAGTGRLRRPDRRRAVESSTNKMDLAYPSNMNPARRFDLLAVGLMAIPAVAALVVWNSLSAEMAIHWNAAGTPDNTVSKPLATLGLPLFGIATVVAVRLLPDSLTSTPGGETPAILFVGVVFAWVETLVLVWNLGYRFNVALATVPVLVLAAGLVWYSLDNKATR
;
A
#
# COMPACT_ATOMS: atom_id res chain seq x y z
N MET A 1 68.87 -14.54 45.36
CA MET A 1 69.31 -13.74 44.19
C MET A 1 69.25 -14.69 43.00
N GLY A 2 68.35 -14.65 42.03
CA GLY A 2 67.59 -13.59 41.37
C GLY A 2 67.52 -14.07 39.90
N SER A 3 66.39 -14.61 39.46
CA SER A 3 66.21 -15.06 38.07
C SER A 3 64.82 -14.68 37.60
N ALA A 4 64.75 -13.78 36.62
CA ALA A 4 63.54 -13.45 35.90
C ALA A 4 63.89 -13.25 34.42
N ALA A 5 63.69 -14.30 33.63
CA ALA A 5 63.68 -14.24 32.17
C ALA A 5 62.25 -13.92 31.72
N GLY A 6 62.05 -12.75 31.10
CA GLY A 6 60.78 -12.33 30.52
C GLY A 6 60.60 -12.89 29.12
N THR A 7 59.70 -13.86 28.94
CA THR A 7 59.29 -14.36 27.62
C THR A 7 58.08 -13.56 27.09
N GLY A 8 58.30 -12.81 26.00
CA GLY A 8 57.26 -12.11 25.27
C GLY A 8 56.24 -13.07 24.64
N ARG A 9 54.96 -12.90 24.98
CA ARG A 9 53.86 -13.70 24.43
C ARG A 9 53.29 -12.99 23.20
N LEU A 10 53.59 -13.52 22.01
CA LEU A 10 53.02 -13.08 20.73
C LEU A 10 51.48 -13.17 20.77
N ARG A 11 50.80 -12.03 20.67
CA ARG A 11 49.34 -11.95 20.50
C ARG A 11 48.98 -12.58 19.14
N ARG A 12 48.28 -13.73 19.18
CA ARG A 12 47.67 -14.30 17.97
C ARG A 12 46.56 -13.37 17.48
N PRO A 13 46.49 -13.05 16.17
CA PRO A 13 45.38 -12.29 15.63
C PRO A 13 44.07 -13.08 15.78
N ASP A 14 43.06 -12.37 16.24
CA ASP A 14 41.73 -12.88 16.55
C ASP A 14 41.02 -13.33 15.26
N ARG A 15 40.92 -14.65 15.04
CA ARG A 15 40.25 -15.23 13.86
C ARG A 15 38.78 -14.82 13.76
N ARG A 16 38.14 -14.40 14.86
CA ARG A 16 36.72 -13.99 14.82
C ARG A 16 36.50 -12.73 13.98
N ARG A 17 37.43 -11.76 14.02
CA ARG A 17 37.30 -10.53 13.21
C ARG A 17 37.42 -10.77 11.71
N ALA A 18 38.24 -11.74 11.30
CA ALA A 18 38.40 -12.07 9.89
C ALA A 18 37.15 -12.73 9.29
N VAL A 19 36.43 -13.53 10.10
CA VAL A 19 35.17 -14.15 9.70
C VAL A 19 34.06 -13.10 9.60
N GLU A 20 33.89 -12.24 10.61
CA GLU A 20 32.89 -11.15 10.57
C GLU A 20 33.07 -10.19 9.39
N SER A 21 34.32 -9.86 9.04
CA SER A 21 34.60 -9.00 7.88
C SER A 21 34.26 -9.69 6.54
N SER A 22 34.27 -11.01 6.48
CA SER A 22 33.95 -11.77 5.27
C SER A 22 32.43 -11.96 5.09
N THR A 23 31.70 -12.17 6.18
CA THR A 23 30.23 -12.28 6.17
C THR A 23 29.58 -10.96 5.74
N ASN A 24 30.10 -9.83 6.25
CA ASN A 24 29.55 -8.51 5.93
C ASN A 24 29.82 -8.06 4.48
N LYS A 25 30.77 -8.72 3.78
CA LYS A 25 31.07 -8.45 2.36
C LYS A 25 30.28 -9.32 1.38
N MET A 26 29.73 -10.46 1.82
CA MET A 26 28.90 -11.31 0.95
C MET A 26 27.45 -10.84 0.83
N ASP A 27 26.93 -10.07 1.80
CA ASP A 27 25.58 -9.48 1.73
C ASP A 27 25.46 -8.31 0.73
N LEU A 28 26.57 -7.86 0.13
CA LEU A 28 26.61 -6.71 -0.78
C LEU A 28 26.50 -7.08 -2.27
N ALA A 29 26.26 -8.35 -2.61
CA ALA A 29 26.30 -8.82 -4.00
C ALA A 29 25.05 -9.60 -4.45
N TYR A 30 23.87 -9.32 -3.88
CA TYR A 30 22.60 -9.71 -4.48
C TYR A 30 21.76 -8.44 -4.68
N PRO A 31 21.25 -8.15 -5.89
CA PRO A 31 20.24 -7.11 -6.04
C PRO A 31 19.07 -7.54 -5.16
N SER A 32 18.87 -6.80 -4.09
CA SER A 32 17.80 -7.06 -3.13
C SER A 32 16.48 -7.02 -3.89
N ASN A 33 15.97 -8.22 -4.13
CA ASN A 33 14.55 -8.51 -4.20
C ASN A 33 13.78 -7.43 -3.41
N MET A 34 13.04 -6.56 -4.11
CA MET A 34 12.28 -5.48 -3.46
C MET A 34 11.62 -5.99 -2.18
N ASN A 35 11.84 -5.28 -1.07
CA ASN A 35 11.20 -5.56 0.22
C ASN A 35 9.72 -5.93 -0.03
N PRO A 36 9.21 -7.07 0.46
CA PRO A 36 7.84 -7.52 0.21
C PRO A 36 6.79 -6.41 0.41
N ALA A 37 6.97 -5.54 1.41
CA ALA A 37 6.09 -4.38 1.63
C ALA A 37 6.03 -3.44 0.40
N ARG A 38 7.18 -3.15 -0.23
CA ARG A 38 7.26 -2.32 -1.43
C ARG A 38 6.56 -2.96 -2.63
N ARG A 39 6.50 -4.29 -2.70
CA ARG A 39 5.78 -4.99 -3.78
C ARG A 39 4.28 -4.80 -3.64
N PHE A 40 3.76 -4.87 -2.42
CA PHE A 40 2.35 -4.64 -2.14
C PHE A 40 1.95 -3.17 -2.30
N ASP A 41 2.84 -2.23 -1.98
CA ASP A 41 2.64 -0.81 -2.29
C ASP A 41 2.47 -0.60 -3.80
N LEU A 42 3.39 -1.16 -4.61
CA LEU A 42 3.31 -1.08 -6.06
C LEU A 42 2.05 -1.75 -6.62
N LEU A 43 1.62 -2.87 -6.03
CA LEU A 43 0.37 -3.52 -6.40
C LEU A 43 -0.83 -2.61 -6.11
N ALA A 44 -0.91 -2.02 -4.91
CA ALA A 44 -1.99 -1.11 -4.54
C ALA A 44 -2.03 0.12 -5.47
N VAL A 45 -0.87 0.74 -5.73
CA VAL A 45 -0.74 1.86 -6.67
C VAL A 45 -1.15 1.45 -8.09
N GLY A 46 -0.71 0.29 -8.55
CA GLY A 46 -1.07 -0.25 -9.86
C GLY A 46 -2.58 -0.47 -10.00
N LEU A 47 -3.23 -1.02 -8.97
CA LEU A 47 -4.68 -1.20 -8.94
C LEU A 47 -5.43 0.13 -9.06
N MET A 48 -5.01 1.17 -8.32
CA MET A 48 -5.62 2.50 -8.40
C MET A 48 -5.37 3.20 -9.73
N ALA A 49 -4.23 2.92 -10.38
CA ALA A 49 -3.90 3.51 -11.68
C ALA A 49 -4.74 2.93 -12.83
N ILE A 50 -5.20 1.67 -12.73
CA ILE A 50 -6.01 1.02 -13.78
C ILE A 50 -7.25 1.84 -14.17
N PRO A 51 -8.17 2.20 -13.26
CA PRO A 51 -9.36 2.95 -13.64
C PRO A 51 -9.04 4.39 -14.06
N ALA A 52 -7.99 5.02 -13.51
CA ALA A 52 -7.52 6.32 -13.96
C ALA A 52 -7.06 6.30 -15.43
N VAL A 53 -6.26 5.28 -15.80
CA VAL A 53 -5.82 5.07 -17.19
C VAL A 53 -7.02 4.76 -18.08
N ALA A 54 -7.96 3.92 -17.62
CA ALA A 54 -9.18 3.65 -18.36
C ALA A 54 -10.00 4.93 -18.61
N ALA A 55 -10.11 5.82 -17.62
CA ALA A 55 -10.78 7.11 -17.75
C ALA A 55 -10.12 8.01 -18.80
N LEU A 56 -8.78 8.02 -18.89
CA LEU A 56 -8.05 8.74 -19.93
C LEU A 56 -8.33 8.17 -21.33
N VAL A 57 -8.44 6.84 -21.46
CA VAL A 57 -8.76 6.18 -22.73
C VAL A 57 -10.16 6.57 -23.22
N VAL A 58 -11.13 6.68 -22.32
CA VAL A 58 -12.54 7.01 -22.64
C VAL A 58 -12.89 8.49 -22.43
N TRP A 59 -11.88 9.36 -22.30
CA TRP A 59 -12.06 10.74 -21.82
C TRP A 59 -13.09 11.57 -22.59
N ASN A 60 -13.17 11.37 -23.91
CA ASN A 60 -14.09 12.10 -24.79
C ASN A 60 -15.54 11.63 -24.67
N SER A 61 -15.78 10.44 -24.12
CA SER A 61 -17.12 9.90 -23.85
C SER A 61 -17.67 10.36 -22.50
N LEU A 62 -16.83 10.95 -21.64
CA LEU A 62 -17.21 11.37 -20.30
C LEU A 62 -17.75 12.81 -20.29
N SER A 63 -18.87 12.98 -19.60
CA SER A 63 -19.49 14.28 -19.29
C SER A 63 -18.54 15.23 -18.56
N ALA A 64 -18.76 16.53 -18.68
CA ALA A 64 -17.98 17.54 -17.96
C ALA A 64 -18.21 17.48 -16.44
N GLU A 65 -19.45 17.19 -16.03
CA GLU A 65 -19.86 16.93 -14.65
C GLU A 65 -20.14 15.43 -14.49
N MET A 66 -19.50 14.81 -13.50
CA MET A 66 -19.60 13.38 -13.24
C MET A 66 -20.14 13.12 -11.84
N ALA A 67 -21.10 12.19 -11.74
CA ALA A 67 -21.66 11.74 -10.47
C ALA A 67 -20.61 10.99 -9.66
N ILE A 68 -20.48 11.34 -8.37
CA ILE A 68 -19.56 10.69 -7.43
C ILE A 68 -20.25 10.25 -6.12
N HIS A 69 -21.51 10.62 -5.93
CA HIS A 69 -22.31 10.23 -4.78
C HIS A 69 -23.76 9.93 -5.21
N TRP A 70 -24.40 9.04 -4.47
CA TRP A 70 -25.76 8.59 -4.68
C TRP A 70 -26.47 8.53 -3.33
N ASN A 71 -27.71 9.00 -3.28
CA ASN A 71 -28.54 8.88 -2.08
C ASN A 71 -29.04 7.45 -1.85
N ALA A 72 -29.79 7.24 -0.75
CA ALA A 72 -30.35 5.93 -0.40
C ALA A 72 -31.34 5.35 -1.45
N ALA A 73 -31.92 6.19 -2.31
CA ALA A 73 -32.75 5.75 -3.43
C ALA A 73 -31.93 5.35 -4.68
N GLY A 74 -30.60 5.48 -4.62
CA GLY A 74 -29.69 5.19 -5.73
C GLY A 74 -29.66 6.29 -6.80
N THR A 75 -30.17 7.49 -6.51
CA THR A 75 -30.11 8.61 -7.45
C THR A 75 -28.86 9.46 -7.19
N PRO A 76 -28.11 9.87 -8.23
CA PRO A 76 -27.02 10.82 -8.08
C PRO A 76 -27.50 12.12 -7.45
N ASP A 77 -26.80 12.58 -6.42
CA ASP A 77 -27.12 13.82 -5.69
C ASP A 77 -25.89 14.75 -5.51
N ASN A 78 -24.70 14.32 -5.96
CA ASN A 78 -23.51 15.15 -6.03
C ASN A 78 -22.70 14.85 -7.30
N THR A 79 -22.16 15.90 -7.92
CA THR A 79 -21.28 15.82 -9.08
C THR A 79 -20.03 16.66 -8.87
N VAL A 80 -18.97 16.31 -9.58
CA VAL A 80 -17.76 17.12 -9.69
C VAL A 80 -17.25 17.15 -11.12
N SER A 81 -16.30 18.04 -11.38
CA SER A 81 -15.65 18.13 -12.68
C SER A 81 -14.96 16.82 -13.09
N LYS A 82 -14.99 16.51 -14.38
CA LYS A 82 -14.40 15.30 -14.96
C LYS A 82 -12.96 15.01 -14.50
N PRO A 83 -12.01 15.96 -14.47
CA PRO A 83 -10.66 15.67 -13.98
C PRO A 83 -10.64 15.25 -12.51
N LEU A 84 -11.47 15.89 -11.67
CA LEU A 84 -11.54 15.54 -10.26
C LEU A 84 -12.20 14.16 -10.06
N ALA A 85 -13.26 13.86 -10.81
CA ALA A 85 -13.97 12.59 -10.75
C ALA A 85 -13.18 11.38 -11.24
N THR A 86 -12.13 11.59 -12.06
CA THR A 86 -11.35 10.51 -12.71
C THR A 86 -9.95 10.33 -12.13
N LEU A 87 -9.41 11.37 -11.48
CA LEU A 87 -8.05 11.37 -10.93
C LEU A 87 -8.02 11.62 -9.43
N GLY A 88 -9.07 12.20 -8.84
CA GLY A 88 -9.08 12.61 -7.44
C GLY A 88 -8.82 11.44 -6.48
N LEU A 89 -9.63 10.38 -6.58
CA LEU A 89 -9.53 9.22 -5.69
C LEU A 89 -8.22 8.42 -5.91
N PRO A 90 -7.80 8.11 -7.16
CA PRO A 90 -6.51 7.47 -7.40
C PRO A 90 -5.32 8.26 -6.85
N LEU A 91 -5.26 9.58 -7.10
CA LEU A 91 -4.15 10.42 -6.61
C LEU A 91 -4.16 10.53 -5.09
N PHE A 92 -5.33 10.64 -4.47
CA PHE A 92 -5.47 10.63 -3.01
C PHE A 92 -5.00 9.30 -2.40
N GLY A 93 -5.34 8.16 -3.02
CA GLY A 93 -4.88 6.86 -2.57
C GLY A 93 -3.36 6.68 -2.70
N ILE A 94 -2.77 7.11 -3.82
CA ILE A 94 -1.31 7.10 -4.01
C ILE A 94 -0.63 7.99 -2.96
N ALA A 95 -1.14 9.20 -2.73
CA ALA A 95 -0.63 10.10 -1.70
C ALA A 95 -0.69 9.47 -0.31
N THR A 96 -1.76 8.72 -0.01
CA THR A 96 -1.91 7.99 1.25
C THR A 96 -0.84 6.91 1.41
N VAL A 97 -0.58 6.11 0.38
CA VAL A 97 0.48 5.08 0.41
C VAL A 97 1.85 5.72 0.63
N VAL A 98 2.13 6.83 -0.07
CA VAL A 98 3.36 7.60 0.11
C VAL A 98 3.47 8.13 1.54
N ALA A 99 2.40 8.70 2.09
CA ALA A 99 2.38 9.21 3.45
C ALA A 99 2.68 8.11 4.48
N VAL A 100 2.08 6.92 4.34
CA VAL A 100 2.35 5.77 5.22
C VAL A 100 3.83 5.38 5.22
N ARG A 101 4.54 5.54 4.10
CA ARG A 101 5.97 5.19 4.00
C ARG A 101 6.94 6.29 4.43
N LEU A 102 6.48 7.54 4.51
CA LEU A 102 7.32 8.68 4.85
C LEU A 102 7.11 9.20 6.27
N LEU A 103 5.91 9.00 6.83
CA LEU A 103 5.59 9.47 8.17
C LEU A 103 6.07 8.49 9.24
N PRO A 104 6.27 8.94 10.49
CA PRO A 104 6.67 8.08 11.59
C PRO A 104 5.61 7.03 11.93
N ASP A 105 6.06 5.86 12.39
CA ASP A 105 5.22 4.74 12.82
C ASP A 105 4.14 5.13 13.86
N SER A 106 4.39 6.15 14.68
CA SER A 106 3.41 6.66 15.66
C SER A 106 2.14 7.22 15.01
N LEU A 107 2.18 7.56 13.71
CA LEU A 107 1.06 8.06 12.94
C LEU A 107 0.47 7.02 11.96
N THR A 108 1.25 6.01 11.58
CA THR A 108 0.92 5.08 10.49
C THR A 108 0.65 3.65 10.96
N SER A 109 1.16 3.28 12.14
CA SER A 109 0.98 1.94 12.69
C SER A 109 -0.50 1.63 12.90
N THR A 110 -0.91 0.48 12.39
CA THR A 110 -2.28 -0.02 12.52
C THR A 110 -2.31 -1.48 12.96
N PRO A 111 -3.31 -1.89 13.75
CA PRO A 111 -3.57 -3.30 14.02
C PRO A 111 -3.59 -4.21 12.79
N GLY A 112 -2.85 -5.31 12.84
CA GLY A 112 -2.70 -6.21 11.69
C GLY A 112 -1.64 -5.77 10.68
N GLY A 113 -0.97 -4.63 10.91
CA GLY A 113 0.08 -4.09 10.06
C GLY A 113 -0.44 -3.24 8.91
N GLU A 114 0.44 -2.40 8.36
CA GLU A 114 0.09 -1.44 7.30
C GLU A 114 -0.21 -2.10 5.96
N THR A 115 0.44 -3.23 5.66
CA THR A 115 0.35 -3.87 4.32
C THR A 115 -1.08 -4.30 3.96
N PRO A 116 -1.82 -5.02 4.83
CA PRO A 116 -3.23 -5.33 4.57
C PRO A 116 -4.10 -4.08 4.40
N ALA A 117 -3.85 -3.02 5.18
CA ALA A 117 -4.59 -1.76 5.06
C ALA A 117 -4.32 -1.06 3.72
N ILE A 118 -3.05 -1.01 3.27
CA ILE A 118 -2.66 -0.46 1.96
C ILE A 118 -3.33 -1.23 0.83
N LEU A 119 -3.32 -2.56 0.88
CA LEU A 119 -3.97 -3.39 -0.13
C LEU A 119 -5.49 -3.19 -0.14
N PHE A 120 -6.11 -3.11 1.04
CA PHE A 120 -7.53 -2.80 1.16
C PHE A 120 -7.88 -1.46 0.50
N VAL A 121 -7.12 -0.40 0.80
CA VAL A 121 -7.31 0.92 0.15
C VAL A 121 -7.15 0.80 -1.36
N GLY A 122 -6.09 0.14 -1.84
CA GLY A 122 -5.85 -0.03 -3.28
C GLY A 122 -7.00 -0.73 -4.00
N VAL A 123 -7.51 -1.83 -3.44
CA VAL A 123 -8.65 -2.58 -3.99
C VAL A 123 -9.94 -1.76 -3.93
N VAL A 124 -10.26 -1.17 -2.79
CA VAL A 124 -11.51 -0.41 -2.61
C VAL A 124 -11.53 0.82 -3.50
N PHE A 125 -10.43 1.56 -3.60
CA PHE A 125 -10.38 2.77 -4.43
C PHE A 125 -10.44 2.39 -5.90
N ALA A 126 -9.75 1.33 -6.34
CA ALA A 126 -9.87 0.84 -7.70
C ALA A 126 -11.31 0.41 -8.04
N TRP A 127 -11.98 -0.27 -7.11
CA TRP A 127 -13.38 -0.68 -7.25
C TRP A 127 -14.31 0.53 -7.37
N VAL A 128 -14.26 1.45 -6.40
CA VAL A 128 -15.10 2.65 -6.36
C VAL A 128 -14.88 3.52 -7.59
N GLU A 129 -13.63 3.77 -7.98
CA GLU A 129 -13.31 4.57 -9.17
C GLU A 129 -13.85 3.90 -10.45
N THR A 130 -13.77 2.57 -10.53
CA THR A 130 -14.36 1.82 -11.66
C THR A 130 -15.88 1.97 -11.69
N LEU A 131 -16.57 1.91 -10.55
CA LEU A 131 -18.02 2.11 -10.49
C LEU A 131 -18.41 3.53 -10.92
N VAL A 132 -17.67 4.54 -10.45
CA VAL A 132 -17.84 5.94 -10.86
C VAL A 132 -17.66 6.07 -12.37
N LEU A 133 -16.60 5.50 -12.93
CA LEU A 133 -16.32 5.56 -14.37
C LEU A 133 -17.43 4.88 -15.18
N VAL A 134 -17.81 3.65 -14.83
CA VAL A 134 -18.84 2.87 -15.53
C VAL A 134 -20.20 3.56 -15.46
N TRP A 135 -20.59 4.10 -14.30
CA TRP A 135 -21.84 4.83 -14.17
C TRP A 135 -21.89 6.08 -15.06
N ASN A 136 -20.79 6.84 -15.10
CA ASN A 136 -20.68 8.07 -15.88
C ASN A 136 -20.51 7.82 -17.39
N LEU A 137 -20.19 6.60 -17.80
CA LEU A 137 -20.31 6.13 -19.19
C LEU A 137 -21.75 5.79 -19.59
N GLY A 138 -22.71 5.90 -18.67
CA GLY A 138 -24.14 5.71 -18.93
C GLY A 138 -24.70 4.36 -18.51
N TYR A 139 -23.87 3.44 -18.01
CA TYR A 139 -24.35 2.18 -17.46
C TYR A 139 -25.08 2.41 -16.13
N ARG A 140 -26.22 1.73 -15.95
CA ARG A 140 -27.04 1.84 -14.74
C ARG A 140 -27.05 0.50 -14.00
N PHE A 141 -26.75 0.54 -12.72
CA PHE A 141 -26.74 -0.62 -11.83
C PHE A 141 -27.12 -0.19 -10.41
N ASN A 142 -27.41 -1.15 -9.54
CA ASN A 142 -27.70 -0.83 -8.15
C ASN A 142 -26.40 -0.49 -7.41
N VAL A 143 -26.15 0.80 -7.18
CA VAL A 143 -24.94 1.30 -6.50
C VAL A 143 -24.87 0.78 -5.05
N ALA A 144 -25.99 0.69 -4.34
CA ALA A 144 -26.01 0.14 -2.99
C ALA A 144 -25.56 -1.34 -2.96
N LEU A 145 -26.01 -2.14 -3.93
CA LEU A 145 -25.54 -3.53 -4.06
C LEU A 145 -24.06 -3.59 -4.46
N ALA A 146 -23.59 -2.68 -5.32
CA ALA A 146 -22.19 -2.59 -5.73
C ALA A 146 -21.24 -2.19 -4.58
N THR A 147 -21.77 -1.62 -3.48
CA THR A 147 -21.02 -1.32 -2.25
C THR A 147 -20.84 -2.53 -1.34
N VAL A 148 -21.67 -3.58 -1.46
CA VAL A 148 -21.60 -4.76 -0.59
C VAL A 148 -20.21 -5.41 -0.54
N PRO A 149 -19.48 -5.60 -1.68
CA PRO A 149 -18.12 -6.13 -1.64
C PRO A 149 -17.16 -5.30 -0.76
N VAL A 150 -17.31 -3.97 -0.75
CA VAL A 150 -16.48 -3.09 0.10
C VAL A 150 -16.75 -3.36 1.58
N LEU A 151 -18.03 -3.54 1.96
CA LEU A 151 -18.40 -3.87 3.34
C LEU A 151 -17.88 -5.23 3.78
N VAL A 152 -17.94 -6.23 2.89
CA VAL A 152 -17.40 -7.57 3.15
C VAL A 152 -15.88 -7.51 3.35
N LEU A 153 -15.16 -6.81 2.46
CA LEU A 153 -13.71 -6.62 2.60
C LEU A 153 -13.34 -5.87 3.88
N ALA A 154 -14.11 -4.84 4.24
CA ALA A 154 -13.88 -4.07 5.46
C ALA A 154 -14.08 -4.92 6.71
N ALA A 155 -15.17 -5.71 6.76
CA ALA A 155 -15.41 -6.65 7.85
C ALA A 155 -14.30 -7.71 7.95
N GLY A 156 -13.84 -8.23 6.82
CA GLY A 156 -12.72 -9.16 6.75
C GLY A 156 -11.41 -8.56 7.26
N LEU A 157 -11.11 -7.31 6.89
CA LEU A 157 -9.94 -6.59 7.39
C LEU A 157 -10.01 -6.37 8.90
N VAL A 158 -11.16 -5.93 9.43
CA VAL A 158 -11.36 -5.74 10.88
C VAL A 158 -11.17 -7.07 11.61
N TRP A 159 -11.80 -8.14 11.13
CA TRP A 159 -11.63 -9.48 11.70
C TRP A 159 -10.17 -9.90 11.73
N TYR A 160 -9.47 -9.79 10.60
CA TYR A 160 -8.04 -10.09 10.48
C TYR A 160 -7.21 -9.27 11.47
N SER A 161 -7.49 -7.97 11.59
CA SER A 161 -6.78 -7.07 12.49
C SER A 161 -7.00 -7.42 13.96
N LEU A 162 -8.19 -7.91 14.33
CA LEU A 162 -8.49 -8.35 15.71
C LEU A 162 -7.80 -9.68 16.04
N ASP A 163 -7.83 -10.65 15.11
CA ASP A 163 -7.19 -11.95 15.28
C ASP A 163 -5.66 -11.81 15.43
N ASN A 164 -5.03 -11.01 14.58
CA ASN A 164 -3.58 -10.77 14.64
C ASN A 164 -3.12 -9.92 15.83
N LYS A 165 -4.04 -9.23 16.53
CA LYS A 165 -3.73 -8.61 17.83
C LYS A 165 -3.64 -9.64 18.94
N ALA A 166 -4.44 -10.72 18.88
CA ALA A 166 -4.51 -11.72 19.94
C ALA A 166 -3.29 -12.65 19.96
N THR A 167 -2.50 -12.68 18.89
CA THR A 167 -1.35 -13.58 18.70
C THR A 167 0.02 -12.93 18.95
N ARG A 168 0.09 -11.67 19.40
CA ARG A 168 1.33 -10.96 19.78
C ARG A 168 1.25 -10.46 21.21
#